data_AF-A0A941Q1K1-F1
#
_entry.id   AF-A0A941Q1K1-F1
#
_cell.length_a   1.000
_cell.length_b   1.000
_cell.length_c   1.000
_cell.angle_alpha   90.00
_cell.angle_beta   90.00
_cell.angle_gamma   90.00
#
_symmetry.space_group_name_H-M   'P 1'
#
loop_
_entity.id
_entity.type
_entity.pdbx_description
1 polymer ?
#
loop_
_entity_poly.entity_id
_entity_poly.type
_entity_poly.pdbx_seq_one_letter_code
_entity_poly.pdbx_strand_id
1 'polypeptide(L)'
;MSGANNPEEATDAKPAAEIAGADWTRVRGPQRDQDRVLQSPTHVWLRRIPSAIHPKHLCRYYPRIANRLAMAWGDRVEVEEIFDDLLHDHRGQRKGFSERVRVEIERLQRFHQRKLHVNYPPLMVVRRRLPTGSE
;
A
#
# COMPACT_ATOMS: atom_id res chain seq x y z
N MET A 1 -59.23 17.14 29.66
CA MET A 1 -58.93 15.73 29.99
C MET A 1 -58.27 15.11 28.78
N SER A 2 -57.06 14.56 28.96
CA SER A 2 -56.33 13.63 28.07
C SER A 2 -55.84 14.27 26.75
N GLY A 3 -54.54 14.43 26.48
CA GLY A 3 -53.45 13.42 26.47
C GLY A 3 -53.46 12.76 25.07
N ALA A 4 -52.40 12.63 24.27
CA ALA A 4 -50.95 12.83 24.38
C ALA A 4 -50.42 13.01 22.94
N ASN A 5 -49.49 13.96 22.72
CA ASN A 5 -48.10 13.79 22.26
C ASN A 5 -47.80 13.11 20.90
N ASN A 6 -46.88 13.80 20.22
CA ASN A 6 -46.16 13.63 18.94
C ASN A 6 -45.60 12.20 18.67
N PRO A 7 -45.29 11.84 17.41
CA PRO A 7 -45.06 10.47 16.97
C PRO A 7 -43.68 9.94 17.39
N GLU A 8 -43.65 8.62 17.60
CA GLU A 8 -42.49 7.82 18.01
C GLU A 8 -41.24 8.06 17.15
N GLU A 9 -40.22 8.51 17.86
CA GLU A 9 -38.81 8.44 17.56
C GLU A 9 -38.39 6.96 17.43
N ALA A 10 -38.48 6.40 16.21
CA ALA A 10 -37.77 5.18 15.85
C ALA A 10 -36.43 5.58 15.22
N THR A 11 -35.43 5.73 16.08
CA THR A 11 -34.01 5.78 15.72
C THR A 11 -33.62 4.42 15.12
N ASP A 12 -33.97 4.19 13.85
CA ASP A 12 -33.35 3.15 13.02
C ASP A 12 -31.95 3.64 12.64
N ALA A 13 -31.02 3.50 13.59
CA ALA A 13 -29.60 3.60 13.34
C ALA A 13 -29.20 2.47 12.37
N LYS A 14 -29.37 2.71 11.07
CA LYS A 14 -28.83 1.85 10.03
C LYS A 14 -27.31 2.02 9.95
N PRO A 15 -26.58 0.90 9.94
CA PRO A 15 -25.27 0.82 10.54
C PRO A 15 -24.17 1.29 9.59
N ALA A 16 -23.06 1.74 10.19
CA ALA A 16 -21.79 2.13 9.58
C ALA A 16 -21.06 1.00 8.80
N ALA A 17 -21.78 0.02 8.27
CA ALA A 17 -21.27 -1.16 7.56
C ALA A 17 -21.11 -0.95 6.05
N GLU A 18 -21.54 0.19 5.50
CA GLU A 18 -21.60 0.39 4.03
C GLU A 18 -20.28 0.85 3.37
N ILE A 19 -19.21 1.03 4.16
CA ILE A 19 -17.85 1.25 3.63
C ILE A 19 -17.06 -0.08 3.55
N ALA A 20 -17.65 -1.21 3.97
CA ALA A 20 -17.01 -2.52 3.95
C ALA A 20 -17.23 -3.24 2.60
N GLY A 21 -16.84 -2.60 1.50
CA GLY A 21 -17.15 -3.13 0.18
C GLY A 21 -16.41 -2.48 -0.98
N ALA A 22 -15.30 -1.80 -0.74
CA ALA A 22 -14.41 -1.43 -1.85
C ALA A 22 -13.96 -2.72 -2.54
N ASP A 23 -14.59 -3.01 -3.67
CA ASP A 23 -14.41 -4.22 -4.45
C ASP A 23 -13.04 -4.18 -5.13
N TRP A 24 -11.99 -4.39 -4.34
CA TRP A 24 -10.61 -4.36 -4.80
C TRP A 24 -10.28 -5.47 -5.82
N THR A 25 -11.23 -6.37 -6.06
CA THR A 25 -11.19 -7.33 -7.17
C THR A 25 -11.41 -6.63 -8.50
N ARG A 26 -12.26 -5.60 -8.55
CA ARG A 26 -12.50 -4.74 -9.73
C ARG A 26 -11.36 -3.79 -10.06
N VAL A 27 -10.48 -3.51 -9.09
CA VAL A 27 -9.27 -2.67 -9.29
C VAL A 27 -8.10 -3.46 -9.90
N ARG A 28 -8.19 -4.79 -9.96
CA ARG A 28 -7.16 -5.61 -10.60
C ARG A 28 -7.35 -5.60 -12.11
N GLY A 29 -6.73 -4.62 -12.78
CA GLY A 29 -6.43 -4.74 -14.20
C GLY A 29 -5.64 -6.04 -14.47
N PRO A 30 -5.71 -6.60 -15.68
CA PRO A 30 -4.98 -7.83 -16.03
C PRO A 30 -3.51 -7.66 -15.68
N GLN A 31 -2.92 -8.67 -14.99
CA GLN A 31 -1.50 -8.66 -14.65
C GLN A 31 -0.69 -8.50 -15.95
N ARG A 32 -0.06 -7.34 -16.10
CA ARG A 32 0.76 -7.03 -17.27
C ARG A 32 2.06 -7.80 -17.16
N ASP A 33 2.75 -8.05 -18.27
CA ASP A 33 4.07 -8.70 -18.23
C ASP A 33 5.07 -7.93 -17.36
N GLN A 34 4.90 -6.60 -17.29
CA GLN A 34 5.66 -5.70 -16.42
C GLN A 34 5.47 -6.00 -14.92
N ASP A 35 4.37 -6.63 -14.51
CA ASP A 35 4.10 -7.02 -13.13
C ASP A 35 4.80 -8.33 -12.73
N ARG A 36 5.35 -9.06 -13.72
CA ARG A 36 6.06 -10.34 -13.53
C ARG A 36 7.57 -10.17 -13.42
N VAL A 37 8.09 -9.01 -13.78
CA VAL A 37 9.54 -8.72 -13.80
C VAL A 37 9.87 -7.47 -13.00
N LEU A 38 11.08 -7.42 -12.44
CA LEU A 38 11.58 -6.20 -11.82
C LEU A 38 11.86 -5.16 -12.88
N GLN A 39 11.40 -3.93 -12.64
CA GLN A 39 11.62 -2.81 -13.54
C GLN A 39 12.97 -2.14 -13.25
N SER A 40 13.52 -1.40 -14.22
CA SER A 40 14.78 -0.67 -14.06
C SER A 40 14.82 0.27 -12.83
N PRO A 41 13.75 1.02 -12.50
CA PRO A 41 13.71 1.83 -11.26
C PRO A 41 13.88 0.99 -9.99
N THR A 42 13.34 -0.23 -9.98
CA THR A 42 13.44 -1.17 -8.87
C THR A 42 14.87 -1.64 -8.66
N HIS A 43 15.62 -1.89 -9.73
CA HIS A 43 17.06 -2.19 -9.62
C HIS A 43 17.87 -1.01 -9.07
N VAL A 44 17.56 0.23 -9.50
CA VAL A 44 18.21 1.43 -8.96
C VAL A 44 17.90 1.60 -7.48
N TRP A 45 16.65 1.39 -7.08
CA TRP A 45 16.19 1.44 -5.70
C TRP A 45 16.91 0.41 -4.82
N LEU A 46 17.01 -0.85 -5.26
CA LEU A 46 17.69 -1.91 -4.52
C LEU A 46 19.16 -1.57 -4.24
N ARG A 47 19.87 -0.91 -5.16
CA ARG A 47 21.27 -0.46 -4.94
C ARG A 47 21.40 0.59 -3.82
N ARG A 48 20.33 1.29 -3.48
CA ARG A 48 20.31 2.31 -2.42
C ARG A 48 19.94 1.74 -1.05
N ILE A 49 19.48 0.50 -1.02
CA ILE A 49 19.16 -0.25 0.19
C ILE A 49 20.40 -1.04 0.62
N PRO A 50 20.77 -1.06 1.92
CA PRO A 50 21.82 -1.94 2.42
C PRO A 50 21.54 -3.41 2.07
N SER A 51 22.57 -4.12 1.59
CA SER A 51 22.46 -5.52 1.14
C SER A 51 21.88 -6.46 2.21
N ALA A 52 22.13 -6.17 3.49
CA ALA A 52 21.61 -6.94 4.62
C ALA A 52 20.07 -6.94 4.75
N ILE A 53 19.40 -5.96 4.17
CA ILE A 53 17.93 -5.83 4.21
C ILE A 53 17.29 -5.91 2.81
N HIS A 54 18.03 -6.40 1.81
CA HIS A 54 17.47 -6.60 0.47
C HIS A 54 16.29 -7.59 0.51
N PRO A 55 15.13 -7.22 -0.08
CA PRO A 55 13.91 -8.01 0.00
C PRO A 55 13.89 -9.08 -1.11
N LYS A 56 14.75 -10.10 -0.98
CA LYS A 56 14.99 -11.11 -2.01
C LYS A 56 13.75 -11.94 -2.34
N HIS A 57 13.01 -12.37 -1.32
CA HIS A 57 11.79 -13.16 -1.51
C HIS A 57 10.67 -12.28 -2.07
N LEU A 58 10.52 -11.04 -1.59
CA LEU A 58 9.57 -10.09 -2.16
C LEU A 58 9.83 -9.87 -3.65
N CYS A 59 11.08 -9.62 -4.04
CA CYS A 59 11.46 -9.43 -5.44
C CYS A 59 11.19 -10.67 -6.30
N ARG A 60 11.41 -11.88 -5.76
CA ARG A 60 11.22 -13.13 -6.49
C ARG A 60 9.76 -13.50 -6.67
N TYR A 61 8.95 -13.38 -5.61
CA TYR A 61 7.57 -13.88 -5.60
C TYR A 61 6.54 -12.79 -5.89
N TYR A 62 6.88 -11.53 -5.60
CA TYR A 62 5.98 -10.39 -5.73
C TYR A 62 6.67 -9.18 -6.40
N PRO A 63 7.24 -9.33 -7.61
CA PRO A 63 7.95 -8.25 -8.30
C PRO A 63 7.11 -6.98 -8.46
N ARG A 64 5.80 -7.09 -8.69
CA ARG A 64 4.87 -5.95 -8.72
C ARG A 64 4.89 -5.10 -7.44
N ILE A 65 5.03 -5.73 -6.27
CA ILE A 65 5.04 -5.03 -4.98
C ILE A 65 6.38 -4.32 -4.82
N ALA A 66 7.48 -4.99 -5.17
CA ALA A 66 8.80 -4.38 -5.19
C ALA A 66 8.85 -3.17 -6.15
N ASN A 67 8.24 -3.28 -7.33
CA ASN A 67 8.13 -2.18 -8.29
C ASN A 67 7.30 -1.01 -7.75
N ARG A 68 6.15 -1.29 -7.12
CA ARG A 68 5.31 -0.26 -6.49
C ARG A 68 6.07 0.47 -5.38
N LEU A 69 6.73 -0.28 -4.49
CA LEU A 69 7.56 0.31 -3.42
C LEU A 69 8.70 1.17 -3.99
N ALA A 70 9.40 0.70 -5.02
CA ALA A 70 10.50 1.46 -5.62
C ALA A 70 10.04 2.79 -6.23
N MET A 71 8.85 2.83 -6.84
CA MET A 71 8.27 4.05 -7.41
C MET A 71 7.80 5.03 -6.34
N ALA A 72 7.17 4.52 -5.28
CA ALA A 72 6.67 5.32 -4.17
C ALA A 72 7.79 5.77 -3.22
N TRP A 73 8.96 5.11 -3.20
CA TRP A 73 9.99 5.25 -2.16
C TRP A 73 10.44 6.68 -1.80
N GLY A 74 10.23 7.65 -2.69
CA GLY A 74 10.53 9.07 -2.44
C GLY A 74 9.40 9.87 -1.79
N ASP A 75 8.18 9.35 -1.76
CA ASP A 75 7.02 9.92 -1.09
C ASP A 75 6.76 9.15 0.20
N ARG A 76 6.95 9.82 1.32
CA ARG A 76 6.78 9.22 2.65
C ARG A 76 5.37 8.69 2.85
N VAL A 77 4.36 9.48 2.49
CA VAL A 77 2.95 9.15 2.77
C VAL A 77 2.56 7.94 1.94
N GLU A 78 2.88 7.96 0.65
CA GLU A 78 2.56 6.84 -0.25
C GLU A 78 3.25 5.53 0.19
N VAL A 79 4.49 5.59 0.66
CA VAL A 79 5.23 4.40 1.15
C VAL A 79 4.65 3.87 2.46
N GLU A 80 4.29 4.75 3.39
CA GLU A 80 3.68 4.36 4.66
C GLU A 80 2.33 3.68 4.42
N GLU A 81 1.49 4.22 3.53
CA GLU A 81 0.23 3.60 3.11
C GLU A 81 0.45 2.22 2.46
N ILE A 82 1.47 2.09 1.60
CA ILE A 82 1.80 0.79 1.01
C ILE A 82 2.21 -0.22 2.09
N PHE A 83 3.00 0.17 3.08
CA PHE A 83 3.37 -0.75 4.16
C PHE A 83 2.18 -1.15 5.02
N ASP A 84 1.27 -0.20 5.30
CA ASP A 84 0.04 -0.46 6.04
C ASP A 84 -0.83 -1.48 5.31
N ASP A 85 -1.09 -1.25 4.02
CA ASP A 85 -1.80 -2.15 3.11
C ASP A 85 -1.20 -3.58 3.06
N LEU A 86 0.12 -3.70 3.18
CA LEU A 86 0.83 -4.98 3.07
C LEU A 86 0.90 -5.74 4.39
N LEU A 87 0.98 -5.05 5.52
CA LEU A 87 1.18 -5.65 6.83
C LEU A 87 -0.14 -5.88 7.58
N HIS A 88 -1.12 -5.02 7.33
CA HIS A 88 -2.46 -5.11 7.89
C HIS A 88 -3.42 -5.65 6.82
N ASP A 89 -3.86 -6.89 6.99
CA ASP A 89 -4.86 -7.48 6.09
C ASP A 89 -6.25 -6.93 6.40
N HIS A 90 -6.60 -5.81 5.76
CA HIS A 90 -7.94 -5.23 5.85
C HIS A 90 -9.02 -6.06 5.12
N ARG A 91 -8.66 -7.20 4.50
CA ARG A 91 -9.52 -7.90 3.53
C ARG A 91 -10.00 -9.27 4.00
N GLY A 92 -9.58 -9.73 5.18
CA GLY A 92 -10.15 -10.86 5.94
C GLY A 92 -10.11 -12.26 5.29
N GLN A 93 -9.77 -12.37 4.00
CA GLN A 93 -9.92 -13.59 3.19
C GLN A 93 -8.66 -13.95 2.38
N ARG A 94 -7.49 -13.35 2.69
CA ARG A 94 -6.23 -13.66 2.00
C ARG A 94 -5.31 -14.50 2.88
N LYS A 95 -4.56 -15.43 2.26
CA LYS A 95 -3.58 -16.30 2.92
C LYS A 95 -2.33 -15.57 3.46
N GLY A 96 -2.36 -14.24 3.56
CA GLY A 96 -1.22 -13.41 3.95
C GLY A 96 0.01 -13.59 3.06
N PHE A 97 1.14 -13.06 3.53
CA PHE A 97 2.47 -13.35 2.99
C PHE A 97 3.09 -14.53 3.72
N SER A 98 4.03 -15.22 3.06
CA SER A 98 4.91 -16.14 3.79
C SER A 98 5.72 -15.37 4.83
N GLU A 99 6.07 -16.04 5.94
CA GLU A 99 6.84 -15.44 7.03
C GLU A 99 8.12 -14.73 6.54
N ARG A 100 8.83 -15.36 5.60
CA ARG A 100 10.05 -14.77 5.00
C ARG A 100 9.79 -13.44 4.32
N VAL A 101 8.69 -13.33 3.57
CA VAL A 101 8.32 -12.09 2.88
C VAL A 101 7.83 -11.05 3.87
N ARG A 102 7.07 -11.45 4.89
CA ARG A 102 6.62 -10.56 5.95
C ARG A 102 7.80 -9.92 6.70
N VAL A 103 8.78 -10.73 7.13
CA VAL A 103 10.00 -10.24 7.78
C VAL A 103 10.80 -9.28 6.89
N GLU A 104 10.87 -9.55 5.58
CA GLU A 104 11.51 -8.63 4.63
C GLU A 104 10.78 -7.28 4.55
N ILE A 105 9.44 -7.29 4.48
CA ILE A 105 8.61 -6.06 4.46
C ILE A 105 8.78 -5.27 5.76
N GLU A 106 8.74 -5.92 6.92
CA GLU A 106 8.93 -5.26 8.22
C GLU A 106 10.34 -4.67 8.39
N ARG A 107 11.37 -5.32 7.84
CA ARG A 107 12.74 -4.77 7.83
C ARG A 107 12.82 -3.52 6.96
N LEU A 108 12.20 -3.53 5.78
CA LEU A 108 12.13 -2.37 4.90
C LEU A 108 11.37 -1.21 5.56
N GLN A 109 10.24 -1.48 6.21
CA GLN A 109 9.45 -0.47 6.90
C GLN A 109 10.26 0.19 8.03
N ARG A 110 10.89 -0.62 8.89
CA ARG A 110 11.77 -0.09 9.96
C ARG A 110 12.95 0.71 9.41
N PHE A 111 13.53 0.28 8.30
CA PHE A 111 14.59 1.03 7.63
C PHE A 111 14.08 2.37 7.11
N HIS A 112 12.91 2.40 6.45
CA HIS A 112 12.28 3.62 5.97
C HIS A 112 12.01 4.58 7.14
N GLN A 113 11.36 4.11 8.21
CA GLN A 113 11.08 4.90 9.41
C GLN A 113 12.35 5.46 10.07
N ARG A 114 13.42 4.67 10.20
CA ARG A 114 14.70 5.14 10.74
C ARG A 114 15.36 6.17 9.84
N LYS A 115 15.27 5.99 8.52
CA LYS A 115 15.80 6.92 7.52
C LYS A 115 15.03 8.24 7.48
N LEU A 116 13.74 8.25 7.81
CA LEU A 116 12.95 9.50 7.94
C LEU A 116 13.45 10.40 9.07
N HIS A 117 14.08 9.86 10.11
CA HIS A 117 14.74 10.65 11.16
C HIS A 117 16.08 11.27 10.71
N VAL A 118 16.58 10.92 9.52
CA VAL A 118 17.84 11.40 8.95
C VAL A 118 17.55 12.05 7.60
N ASN A 119 17.12 13.31 7.64
CA ASN A 119 16.87 14.27 6.55
C ASN A 119 17.30 13.79 5.13
N TYR A 120 16.35 13.34 4.30
CA TYR A 120 16.66 12.88 2.94
C TYR A 120 16.66 14.04 1.94
N PRO A 121 17.70 14.21 1.11
CA PRO A 121 17.64 15.15 -0.01
C PRO A 121 16.65 14.65 -1.10
N PRO A 122 15.94 15.55 -1.81
CA PRO A 122 14.74 15.27 -2.62
C PRO A 122 14.95 14.44 -3.92
N LEU A 123 16.09 13.76 -4.09
CA LEU A 123 16.45 13.04 -5.32
C LEU A 123 15.74 11.67 -5.50
N MET A 124 14.75 11.35 -4.66
CA MET A 124 14.00 10.08 -4.73
C MET A 124 12.60 10.23 -5.34
N VAL A 125 12.15 11.44 -5.65
CA VAL A 125 10.89 11.63 -6.38
C VAL A 125 11.13 11.24 -7.84
N VAL A 126 10.97 9.96 -8.16
CA VAL A 126 10.68 9.57 -9.55
C VAL A 126 9.31 10.18 -9.83
N ARG A 127 9.30 11.43 -10.31
CA ARG A 127 8.07 12.13 -10.69
C ARG A 127 7.25 11.17 -11.54
N ARG A 128 6.12 10.73 -11.00
CA ARG A 128 5.03 10.15 -11.78
C ARG A 128 4.82 11.17 -12.90
N ARG A 129 5.17 10.83 -14.15
CA ARG A 129 4.60 11.58 -15.27
C ARG A 129 3.11 11.29 -15.18
N LEU A 130 2.38 12.21 -14.55
CA LEU A 130 0.95 12.30 -14.70
C LEU A 130 0.72 12.45 -16.20
N PRO A 131 0.01 11.54 -16.89
CA PRO A 131 -0.45 11.85 -18.22
C PRO A 131 -1.39 13.03 -18.06
N THR A 132 -0.93 14.23 -18.43
CA THR A 132 -1.81 15.35 -18.69
C THR A 132 -2.68 14.91 -19.86
N GLY A 133 -3.87 14.40 -19.54
CA GLY A 133 -4.93 14.21 -20.52
C GLY A 133 -5.22 15.58 -21.10
N SER A 134 -4.74 15.78 -22.31
CA SER A 134 -5.24 16.77 -23.24
C SER A 134 -6.59 16.28 -23.75
N GLU A 135 -7.67 16.94 -23.33
CA GLU A 135 -8.81 17.40 -24.14
C GLU A 135 -9.77 18.23 -23.28
#